data_AF-A0A2S6Q6Z5-F1
#
_entry.id   AF-A0A2S6Q6Z5-F1
#
_cell.length_a   1.000
_cell.length_b   1.000
_cell.length_c   1.000
_cell.angle_alpha   90.00
_cell.angle_beta   90.00
_cell.angle_gamma   90.00
#
_symmetry.space_group_name_H-M   'P 1'
#
loop_
_entity.id
_entity.type
_entity.pdbx_description
1 polymer ?
#
loop_
_entity_poly.entity_id
_entity_poly.type
_entity_poly.pdbx_seq_one_letter_code
_entity_poly.pdbx_strand_id
1 'polypeptide(L)'
;MSPSKGPVSELDHAASRALEIIERALLEGKTENIPDETVQRLLTAGTKLFANKVEMEDRYFSPYTAPGDVTATDVVMTCSDMLRAVNLSTFDLAMWFQRPRTTED
;
A
#
# COMPACT_ATOMS: atom_id res chain seq x y z
N MET A 1 -22.20 -7.00 -24.03
CA MET A 1 -20.77 -6.62 -24.06
C MET A 1 -20.12 -7.25 -22.84
N SER A 2 -19.35 -8.33 -23.03
CA SER A 2 -18.65 -8.96 -21.90
C SER A 2 -17.60 -8.00 -21.37
N PRO A 3 -17.48 -7.80 -20.05
CA PRO A 3 -16.40 -6.99 -19.50
C PRO A 3 -15.07 -7.62 -19.91
N SER A 4 -14.18 -6.77 -20.43
CA SER A 4 -12.88 -7.17 -20.98
C SER A 4 -12.11 -8.04 -19.98
N LYS A 5 -11.77 -9.26 -20.38
CA LYS A 5 -10.82 -10.15 -19.68
C LYS A 5 -9.38 -9.67 -19.95
N GLY A 6 -9.06 -8.47 -19.48
CA GLY A 6 -7.74 -7.86 -19.65
C GLY A 6 -6.91 -7.99 -18.37
N PRO A 7 -5.58 -7.98 -18.44
CA PRO A 7 -4.71 -8.08 -17.26
C PRO A 7 -5.03 -7.05 -16.16
N VAL A 8 -5.53 -5.86 -16.53
CA VAL A 8 -5.92 -4.80 -15.59
C VAL A 8 -7.19 -5.15 -14.82
N SER A 9 -8.21 -5.72 -15.48
CA SER A 9 -9.43 -6.15 -14.80
C SER A 9 -9.19 -7.37 -13.92
N GLU A 10 -8.30 -8.28 -14.35
CA GLU A 10 -7.85 -9.39 -13.51
C GLU A 10 -7.13 -8.91 -12.24
N LEU A 11 -6.26 -7.90 -12.35
CA LEU A 11 -5.59 -7.29 -11.19
C LEU A 11 -6.60 -6.61 -10.24
N ASP A 12 -7.58 -5.87 -10.78
CA ASP A 12 -8.63 -5.21 -9.99
C ASP A 12 -9.47 -6.22 -9.20
N HIS A 13 -9.87 -7.32 -9.85
CA HIS A 13 -10.56 -8.43 -9.20
C HIS A 13 -9.69 -9.12 -8.15
N ALA A 14 -8.41 -9.36 -8.44
CA ALA A 14 -7.48 -9.96 -7.49
C ALA A 14 -7.24 -9.08 -6.27
N ALA A 15 -7.11 -7.76 -6.45
CA ALA A 15 -6.92 -6.80 -5.37
C ALA A 15 -8.16 -6.73 -4.46
N SER A 16 -9.35 -6.64 -5.05
CA SER A 16 -10.62 -6.69 -4.32
C SER A 16 -10.75 -7.99 -3.53
N ARG A 17 -10.44 -9.12 -4.16
CA ARG A 17 -10.52 -10.44 -3.53
C ARG A 17 -9.51 -10.60 -2.38
N ALA A 18 -8.30 -10.07 -2.54
CA ALA A 18 -7.29 -10.11 -1.49
C ALA A 18 -7.74 -9.33 -0.25
N LEU A 19 -8.29 -8.11 -0.45
CA LEU A 19 -8.80 -7.29 0.65
C LEU A 19 -9.91 -8.00 1.43
N GLU A 20 -10.91 -8.55 0.75
CA GLU A 20 -12.00 -9.32 1.39
C GLU A 20 -11.51 -10.49 2.24
N ILE A 21 -10.48 -11.22 1.76
CA ILE A 21 -9.90 -12.37 2.49
C ILE A 21 -9.17 -11.87 3.74
N ILE A 22 -8.41 -10.80 3.62
CA ILE A 22 -7.63 -10.21 4.72
C ILE A 22 -8.56 -9.66 5.79
N GLU A 23 -9.57 -8.87 5.42
CA GLU A 23 -10.56 -8.33 6.35
C GLU A 23 -11.26 -9.45 7.14
N ARG A 24 -11.64 -10.54 6.47
CA ARG A 24 -12.21 -11.71 7.14
C ARG A 24 -11.22 -12.35 8.10
N ALA A 25 -9.97 -12.56 7.69
CA ALA A 25 -8.94 -13.15 8.55
C ALA A 25 -8.68 -12.27 9.79
N LEU A 26 -8.69 -10.94 9.64
CA LEU A 26 -8.54 -9.99 10.73
C LEU A 26 -9.73 -10.04 11.69
N LEU A 27 -10.96 -10.04 11.18
CA LEU A 27 -12.18 -10.17 11.99
C LEU A 27 -12.23 -11.48 12.77
N GLU A 28 -11.73 -12.57 12.17
CA GLU A 28 -11.69 -13.89 12.78
C GLU A 28 -10.45 -14.11 13.68
N GLY A 29 -9.48 -13.18 13.68
CA GLY A 29 -8.21 -13.32 14.41
C GLY A 29 -7.32 -14.47 13.91
N LYS A 30 -7.41 -14.80 12.61
CA LYS A 30 -6.83 -15.99 11.97
C LYS A 30 -5.67 -15.65 11.02
N THR A 31 -4.91 -14.62 11.33
CA THR A 31 -3.82 -14.13 10.47
C THR A 31 -2.71 -15.17 10.28
N GLU A 32 -2.54 -16.11 11.21
CA GLU A 32 -1.57 -17.21 11.14
C GLU A 32 -1.77 -18.14 9.94
N ASN A 33 -2.96 -18.13 9.33
CA ASN A 33 -3.26 -18.92 8.14
C ASN A 33 -2.80 -18.22 6.83
N ILE A 34 -2.39 -16.96 6.90
CA ILE A 34 -1.86 -16.21 5.75
C ILE A 34 -0.34 -16.33 5.80
N PRO A 35 0.31 -16.95 4.79
CA PRO A 35 1.77 -17.02 4.75
C PRO A 35 2.41 -15.63 4.69
N ASP A 36 3.52 -15.44 5.40
CA ASP A 36 4.29 -14.19 5.38
C ASP A 36 4.64 -13.74 3.96
N GLU A 37 4.98 -14.69 3.08
CA GLU A 37 5.33 -14.42 1.69
C GLU A 37 4.15 -13.81 0.90
N THR A 38 2.91 -14.14 1.26
CA THR A 38 1.72 -13.49 0.68
C THR A 38 1.65 -12.03 1.08
N VAL A 39 1.87 -11.73 2.36
CA VAL A 39 1.91 -10.35 2.88
C VAL A 39 3.03 -9.56 2.21
N GLN A 40 4.22 -10.15 2.08
CA GLN A 40 5.37 -9.54 1.41
C GLN A 40 5.09 -9.22 -0.06
N ARG A 41 4.41 -10.11 -0.81
CA ARG A 41 4.02 -9.87 -2.20
C ARG A 41 3.06 -8.69 -2.32
N LEU A 42 2.06 -8.61 -1.44
CA LEU A 42 1.08 -7.51 -1.42
C LEU A 42 1.76 -6.16 -1.13
N LEU A 43 2.60 -6.10 -0.09
CA LEU A 43 3.35 -4.89 0.24
C LEU A 43 4.29 -4.47 -0.88
N THR A 44 5.00 -5.43 -1.49
CA THR A 44 5.91 -5.15 -2.61
C THR A 44 5.16 -4.57 -3.82
N ALA A 45 4.05 -5.20 -4.21
CA ALA A 45 3.25 -4.79 -5.35
C ALA A 45 2.60 -3.42 -5.11
N GLY A 46 1.94 -3.26 -3.96
CA GLY A 46 1.27 -2.01 -3.58
C GLY A 46 2.24 -0.84 -3.48
N THR A 47 3.39 -1.02 -2.81
CA THR A 47 4.40 0.03 -2.66
C THR A 47 4.94 0.50 -4.01
N LYS A 48 5.34 -0.44 -4.87
CA LYS A 48 5.87 -0.12 -6.20
C LYS A 48 4.82 0.60 -7.04
N LEU A 49 3.60 0.07 -7.10
CA LEU A 49 2.55 0.65 -7.94
C LEU A 49 2.12 2.03 -7.43
N PHE A 50 1.91 2.18 -6.12
CA PHE A 50 1.51 3.46 -5.53
C PHE A 50 2.56 4.54 -5.77
N ALA A 51 3.84 4.26 -5.45
CA ALA A 51 4.92 5.23 -5.65
C ALA A 51 5.05 5.66 -7.11
N ASN A 52 4.99 4.71 -8.06
CA ASN A 52 5.07 5.03 -9.48
C ASN A 52 3.83 5.80 -9.97
N LYS A 53 2.62 5.48 -9.51
CA LYS A 53 1.42 6.21 -9.92
C LYS A 53 1.43 7.66 -9.46
N VAL A 54 1.79 7.90 -8.19
CA VAL A 54 1.86 9.26 -7.65
C VAL A 54 2.91 10.09 -8.39
N GLU A 55 4.10 9.51 -8.63
CA GLU A 55 5.19 10.20 -9.33
C GLU A 55 4.88 10.44 -10.82
N MET A 56 4.42 9.41 -11.55
CA MET A 56 4.24 9.49 -13.00
C MET A 56 2.99 10.24 -13.43
N GLU A 57 1.93 10.24 -12.61
CA GLU A 57 0.66 10.89 -12.94
C GLU A 57 0.53 12.30 -12.33
N ASP A 58 1.54 12.74 -11.56
CA ASP A 58 1.55 14.02 -10.81
C ASP A 58 0.21 14.29 -10.09
N ARG A 59 -0.33 13.23 -9.49
CA ARG A 59 -1.68 13.17 -8.92
C ARG A 59 -1.62 12.62 -7.52
N TYR A 60 -2.40 13.24 -6.64
CA TYR A 60 -2.64 12.75 -5.29
C TYR A 60 -3.96 11.96 -5.23
N PHE A 61 -3.90 10.79 -4.61
CA PHE A 61 -5.09 10.04 -4.19
C PHE A 61 -4.79 9.36 -2.85
N SER A 62 -5.84 9.08 -2.08
CA SER A 62 -5.70 8.37 -0.81
C SER A 62 -5.06 6.98 -1.06
N PRO A 63 -4.05 6.57 -0.26
CA PRO A 63 -3.54 5.20 -0.32
C PRO A 63 -4.53 4.17 0.23
N TYR A 64 -5.62 4.60 0.89
CA TYR A 64 -6.62 3.74 1.53
C TYR A 64 -8.01 3.90 0.90
N THR A 65 -8.79 2.81 0.94
CA THR A 65 -10.11 2.65 0.32
C THR A 65 -11.20 3.51 0.97
N ALA A 66 -11.19 3.63 2.29
CA ALA A 66 -12.09 4.49 3.04
C ALA A 66 -11.44 5.10 4.30
N PRO A 67 -11.98 6.21 4.82
CA PRO A 67 -11.53 6.75 6.10
C PRO A 67 -11.75 5.74 7.24
N GLY A 68 -10.68 5.45 7.98
CA GLY A 68 -10.74 4.55 9.15
C GLY A 68 -10.40 3.09 8.86
N ASP A 69 -10.20 2.69 7.60
CA ASP A 69 -9.79 1.31 7.25
C ASP A 69 -8.41 0.95 7.82
N VAL A 70 -7.57 1.96 8.07
CA VAL A 70 -6.20 1.80 8.59
C VAL A 70 -6.01 2.77 9.75
N THR A 71 -5.53 2.26 10.89
CA THR A 71 -5.24 3.07 12.07
C THR A 71 -3.87 3.72 11.98
N ALA A 72 -3.63 4.79 12.75
CA ALA A 72 -2.30 5.41 12.82
C ALA A 72 -1.21 4.42 13.25
N THR A 73 -1.54 3.46 14.12
CA THR A 73 -0.62 2.41 14.57
C THR A 73 -0.22 1.50 13.43
N ASP A 74 -1.18 1.04 12.61
CA ASP A 74 -0.90 0.18 11.46
C ASP A 74 0.07 0.84 10.48
N VAL A 75 -0.14 2.14 10.22
CA VAL A 75 0.73 2.93 9.34
C VAL A 75 2.14 3.04 9.92
N VAL A 76 2.27 3.45 11.19
CA VAL A 76 3.58 3.66 11.82
C VAL A 76 4.37 2.35 11.89
N MET A 77 3.74 1.24 12.28
CA MET A 77 4.39 -0.07 12.32
C MET A 77 4.86 -0.48 10.93
N THR A 78 3.96 -0.47 9.95
CA THR A 78 4.27 -0.89 8.57
C THR A 78 5.38 -0.05 7.95
N CYS A 79 5.29 1.29 8.04
CA CYS A 79 6.31 2.18 7.50
C CYS A 79 7.66 2.01 8.20
N SER A 80 7.68 1.85 9.53
CA SER A 80 8.94 1.67 10.28
C SER A 80 9.69 0.41 9.85
N ASP A 81 8.97 -0.69 9.63
CA ASP A 81 9.59 -1.94 9.17
C ASP A 81 9.98 -1.88 7.69
N MET A 82 9.20 -1.21 6.85
CA MET A 82 9.59 -0.96 5.46
C MET A 82 10.89 -0.15 5.36
N LEU A 83 11.03 0.91 6.15
CA LEU A 83 12.24 1.73 6.19
C LEU A 83 13.45 0.92 6.65
N ARG A 84 13.28 0.10 7.70
CA ARG A 84 14.33 -0.81 8.17
C ARG A 84 14.72 -1.84 7.11
N ALA A 85 13.75 -2.39 6.37
CA ALA A 85 13.99 -3.39 5.33
C ALA A 85 14.84 -2.85 4.16
N VAL A 86 14.76 -1.55 3.86
CA VAL A 86 15.58 -0.89 2.84
C VAL A 86 16.79 -0.13 3.41
N ASN A 87 17.08 -0.31 4.69
CA ASN A 87 18.17 0.35 5.41
C ASN A 87 18.13 1.90 5.30
N LEU A 88 16.93 2.49 5.30
CA LEU A 88 16.76 3.95 5.31
C LEU A 88 16.68 4.44 6.76
N SER A 89 17.54 5.40 7.14
CA SER A 89 17.50 5.99 8.47
C SER A 89 16.41 7.08 8.55
N THR A 90 15.97 7.39 9.77
CA THR A 90 15.05 8.52 10.01
C THR A 90 15.68 9.88 9.64
N PHE A 91 17.01 9.96 9.59
CA PHE A 91 17.73 11.15 9.13
C PHE A 91 17.60 11.32 7.61
N ASP A 92 17.77 10.25 6.84
CA ASP A 92 17.57 10.28 5.37
C ASP A 92 16.11 10.61 5.03
N LEU A 93 15.17 10.08 5.84
CA LEU A 93 13.75 10.39 5.69
C LEU A 93 13.45 11.89 5.91
N ALA A 94 14.11 12.53 6.88
CA ALA A 94 13.93 13.95 7.14
C ALA A 94 14.35 14.81 5.93
N MET A 95 15.38 14.42 5.19
CA MET A 95 15.79 15.10 3.95
C MET A 95 14.70 15.00 2.87
N TRP A 96 13.94 13.90 2.82
CA TRP A 96 12.87 13.70 1.86
C TRP A 96 11.64 14.57 2.16
N PHE A 97 11.31 14.77 3.44
CA PHE A 97 10.21 15.66 3.87
C PHE A 97 10.53 17.14 3.73
N GLN A 98 11.81 17.51 3.66
CA GLN A 98 12.26 18.88 3.43
C GLN A 98 12.28 19.26 1.94
N ARG A 99 12.02 18.32 1.02
CA ARG A 99 11.96 18.61 -0.41
C ARG A 99 10.76 19.56 -0.65
N PRO A 100 10.97 20.78 -1.19
CA PRO A 100 9.89 21.71 -1.45
C PRO A 100 8.85 21.03 -2.34
N ARG A 101 7.59 21.00 -1.89
CA ARG A 101 6.50 20.66 -2.81
C ARG A 101 6.37 21.84 -3.75
N THR A 102 6.56 21.64 -5.04
CA THR A 102 6.34 22.66 -6.08
C THR A 102 4.84 22.92 -6.22
N THR A 103 4.21 23.52 -5.19
CA THR A 103 2.99 24.33 -5.25
C THR A 103 2.67 24.87 -3.85
N GLU A 104 3.22 26.04 -3.54
CA GLU A 104 2.51 27.10 -2.81
C GLU A 104 2.86 28.40 -3.53
N ASP A 105 2.11 28.68 -4.62
CA ASP A 105 1.81 30.04 -5.10
C ASP A 105 0.30 30.26 -4.93
#